data_AF-A0A150FPD0-F1
#
_entry.id   AF-A0A150FPD0-F1
#
_cell.length_a   1.000
_cell.length_b   1.000
_cell.length_c   1.000
_cell.angle_alpha   90.00
_cell.angle_beta   90.00
_cell.angle_gamma   90.00
#
_symmetry.space_group_name_H-M   'P 1'
#
loop_
_entity.id
_entity.type
_entity.pdbx_description
1 polymer ?
#
loop_
_entity_poly.entity_id
_entity_poly.type
_entity_poly.pdbx_seq_one_letter_code
_entity_poly.pdbx_strand_id
1 'polypeptide(L)'
;MSVNITGTARVMANLQRVLQNVNREVVKEMENIMEDLSRKTCIEAPKDTGAMRESMRATVNDKEIIKGMDTGGIQRVGNIEKKDKLEGIVFYDTEYCVKQHEDMTLNHPTMGTKAKYLQDPFQQNQQLYLQKFKDAVQRGTRR
;
A
#
# COMPACT_ATOMS: atom_id res chain seq x y z
N MET A 1 28.53 -36.37 -27.77
CA MET A 1 29.11 -36.33 -26.41
C MET A 1 28.75 -34.98 -25.81
N SER A 2 27.86 -34.93 -24.83
CA SER A 2 27.41 -33.68 -24.19
C SER A 2 28.03 -33.54 -22.81
N VAL A 3 28.76 -32.45 -22.57
CA VAL A 3 29.35 -32.16 -21.27
C VAL A 3 28.34 -31.33 -20.47
N ASN A 4 27.80 -31.89 -19.39
CA ASN A 4 26.88 -31.21 -18.49
C ASN A 4 27.67 -30.46 -17.41
N ILE A 5 27.50 -29.13 -17.33
CA ILE A 5 28.08 -28.31 -16.27
C ILE A 5 27.17 -28.38 -15.04
N THR A 6 27.49 -29.26 -14.10
CA THR A 6 26.76 -29.49 -12.82
C THR A 6 26.70 -28.28 -11.89
N GLY A 7 27.56 -27.27 -12.09
CA GLY A 7 27.54 -26.02 -11.32
C GLY A 7 26.31 -25.14 -11.58
N THR A 8 25.73 -25.23 -12.79
CA THR A 8 24.59 -24.39 -13.19
C THR A 8 23.35 -24.64 -12.35
N ALA A 9 23.06 -25.91 -12.01
CA ALA A 9 21.92 -26.27 -11.16
C ALA A 9 21.99 -25.63 -9.77
N ARG A 10 23.18 -25.58 -9.16
CA ARG A 10 23.39 -24.94 -7.85
C ARG A 10 23.22 -23.43 -7.92
N VAL A 11 23.70 -22.79 -8.99
CA VAL A 11 23.52 -21.35 -9.22
C VAL A 11 22.03 -21.03 -9.40
N MET A 12 21.31 -21.81 -10.21
CA MET A 12 19.87 -21.64 -10.43
C MET A 12 19.08 -21.81 -9.13
N ALA A 13 19.37 -22.84 -8.32
CA ALA A 13 18.70 -23.04 -7.03
C ALA A 13 18.96 -21.87 -6.05
N ASN A 14 20.18 -21.34 -6.03
CA ASN A 14 20.51 -20.18 -5.20
C ASN A 14 19.82 -18.90 -5.70
N LEU A 15 19.75 -18.69 -7.00
CA LEU A 15 19.05 -17.55 -7.60
C LEU A 15 17.55 -17.62 -7.28
N GLN A 16 16.93 -18.79 -7.44
CA GLN A 16 15.52 -18.98 -7.11
C GLN A 16 15.22 -18.67 -5.64
N ARG A 17 16.11 -19.07 -4.72
CA ARG A 17 15.98 -18.75 -3.29
C ARG A 17 16.06 -17.24 -3.04
N VAL A 18 17.00 -16.54 -3.68
CA VAL A 18 17.12 -15.08 -3.57
C VAL A 18 15.87 -14.40 -4.12
N LEU A 19 15.38 -14.81 -5.29
CA LEU A 19 14.14 -14.26 -5.87
C LEU A 19 12.93 -14.46 -4.94
N GLN A 20 12.81 -15.64 -4.31
CA GLN A 20 11.75 -15.91 -3.34
C GLN A 20 11.85 -15.02 -2.09
N ASN A 21 13.07 -14.73 -1.62
CA ASN A 21 13.29 -13.84 -0.49
C ASN A 21 12.96 -12.38 -0.85
N VAL A 22 13.41 -11.91 -2.01
CA VAL A 22 13.06 -10.58 -2.54
C VAL A 22 11.55 -10.43 -2.64
N ASN A 23 10.86 -11.39 -3.26
CA ASN A 23 9.40 -11.33 -3.38
C ASN A 23 8.70 -11.28 -2.02
N ARG A 24 9.20 -12.02 -1.02
CA ARG A 24 8.66 -11.97 0.35
C ARG A 24 8.83 -10.59 0.98
N GLU A 25 10.02 -10.02 0.90
CA GLU A 25 10.31 -8.70 1.48
C GLU A 25 9.53 -7.59 0.78
N VAL A 26 9.41 -7.64 -0.55
CA VAL A 26 8.63 -6.66 -1.32
C VAL A 26 7.14 -6.74 -0.99
N VAL A 27 6.56 -7.94 -0.86
CA VAL A 27 5.16 -8.11 -0.44
C VAL A 27 4.94 -7.52 0.95
N LYS A 28 5.84 -7.80 1.90
CA LYS A 28 5.74 -7.26 3.25
C LYS A 28 5.85 -5.74 3.27
N GLU A 29 6.73 -5.18 2.46
CA GLU A 29 6.86 -3.73 2.37
C GLU A 29 5.64 -3.08 1.69
N MET A 30 5.04 -3.76 0.71
CA MET A 30 3.77 -3.33 0.13
C MET A 30 2.68 -3.25 1.20
N GLU A 31 2.57 -4.24 2.11
CA GLU A 31 1.66 -4.17 3.26
C GLU A 31 1.93 -2.92 4.11
N ASN A 32 3.18 -2.68 4.49
CA ASN A 32 3.56 -1.53 5.31
C ASN A 32 3.24 -0.18 4.63
N ILE A 33 3.46 -0.08 3.32
CA ILE A 33 3.17 1.14 2.55
C ILE A 33 1.67 1.37 2.48
N MET A 34 0.90 0.31 2.19
CA MET A 34 -0.55 0.39 2.14
C MET A 34 -1.14 0.78 3.51
N GLU A 35 -0.61 0.24 4.62
CA GLU A 35 -1.02 0.64 5.96
C GLU A 35 -0.70 2.10 6.28
N ASP A 36 0.50 2.56 5.94
CA ASP A 36 0.92 3.95 6.18
C ASP A 36 0.07 4.94 5.35
N LEU A 37 -0.12 4.66 4.06
CA LEU A 37 -0.94 5.49 3.18
C LEU A 37 -2.41 5.50 3.63
N SER A 38 -2.98 4.32 3.91
CA SER A 38 -4.36 4.19 4.40
C SER A 38 -4.57 4.94 5.71
N ARG A 39 -3.58 4.93 6.61
CA ARG A 39 -3.66 5.68 7.87
C ARG A 39 -3.67 7.18 7.63
N LYS A 40 -2.75 7.70 6.81
CA LYS A 40 -2.65 9.14 6.53
C LYS A 40 -3.90 9.65 5.83
N THR A 41 -4.37 8.92 4.82
CA THR A 41 -5.60 9.26 4.09
C THR A 41 -6.84 9.24 5.00
N CYS A 42 -6.96 8.23 5.89
CA CYS A 42 -8.06 8.13 6.85
C CYS A 42 -8.09 9.29 7.86
N ILE A 43 -6.93 9.75 8.33
CA ILE A 43 -6.82 10.87 9.26
C ILE A 43 -7.18 12.20 8.56
N GLU A 44 -6.69 12.41 7.33
CA GLU A 44 -6.96 13.62 6.56
C GLU A 44 -8.39 13.67 5.99
N ALA A 45 -9.05 12.52 5.87
CA ALA A 45 -10.42 12.46 5.39
C ALA A 45 -11.38 13.18 6.36
N PRO A 46 -12.29 14.03 5.82
CA PRO A 46 -13.31 14.71 6.60
C PRO A 46 -14.14 13.75 7.47
N LYS A 47 -14.33 14.12 8.74
CA LYS A 47 -15.18 13.38 9.68
C LYS A 47 -16.61 13.92 9.72
N ASP A 48 -16.75 15.23 9.48
CA ASP A 48 -17.98 15.97 9.73
C ASP A 48 -19.13 15.62 8.77
N THR A 49 -18.82 14.98 7.64
CA THR A 49 -19.76 14.61 6.57
C THR A 49 -20.26 13.17 6.64
N GLY A 50 -20.03 12.45 7.74
CA GLY A 50 -20.60 11.12 7.99
C GLY A 50 -19.56 9.99 7.99
N ALA A 51 -19.93 8.80 7.54
CA ALA A 51 -19.12 7.57 7.58
C ALA A 51 -17.95 7.53 6.57
N MET A 52 -17.41 8.70 6.21
CA MET A 52 -16.39 8.82 5.17
C MET A 52 -15.11 8.08 5.53
N ARG A 53 -14.63 8.23 6.77
CA ARG A 53 -13.46 7.51 7.29
C ARG A 53 -13.66 6.01 7.33
N GLU A 54 -14.85 5.58 7.72
CA GLU A 54 -15.23 4.17 7.71
C GLU A 54 -15.33 3.61 6.29
N SER A 55 -15.68 4.43 5.29
CA SER A 55 -15.78 4.00 3.89
C SER A 55 -14.45 3.79 3.18
N MET A 56 -13.32 4.12 3.83
CA MET A 56 -12.00 3.89 3.26
C MET A 56 -11.74 2.39 3.12
N ARG A 57 -11.27 1.99 1.95
CA ARG A 57 -10.86 0.63 1.63
C ARG A 57 -9.49 0.66 0.97
N ALA A 58 -8.67 -0.32 1.31
CA ALA A 58 -7.45 -0.58 0.59
C ALA A 58 -7.43 -2.02 0.08
N THR A 59 -7.23 -2.18 -1.22
CA THR A 59 -7.13 -3.48 -1.88
C THR A 59 -5.72 -3.67 -2.42
N VAL A 60 -5.26 -4.91 -2.41
CA VAL A 60 -4.07 -5.32 -3.18
C VAL A 60 -4.46 -6.49 -4.05
N ASN A 61 -4.25 -6.36 -5.37
CA ASN A 61 -4.62 -7.37 -6.37
C ASN A 61 -6.09 -7.83 -6.23
N ASP A 62 -7.00 -6.85 -6.14
CA ASP A 62 -8.45 -7.01 -5.97
C ASP A 62 -8.91 -7.59 -4.63
N LYS A 63 -7.98 -7.84 -3.71
CA LYS A 63 -8.30 -8.34 -2.37
C LYS A 63 -8.23 -7.22 -1.35
N GLU A 64 -9.32 -7.03 -0.62
CA GLU A 64 -9.39 -6.08 0.47
C GLU A 64 -8.45 -6.49 1.62
N ILE A 65 -7.52 -5.61 1.97
CA ILE A 65 -6.53 -5.84 3.03
C ILE A 65 -6.76 -4.92 4.23
N ILE A 66 -7.31 -3.71 4.01
CA ILE A 66 -7.49 -2.69 5.04
C ILE A 66 -8.86 -2.04 4.90
N LYS A 67 -9.51 -1.78 6.04
CA LYS A 67 -10.69 -0.92 6.17
C LYS A 67 -10.36 0.27 7.06
N GLY A 68 -10.96 1.42 6.76
CA GLY A 68 -10.95 2.57 7.66
C GLY A 68 -11.93 2.40 8.82
N MET A 69 -11.67 3.12 9.90
CA MET A 69 -12.53 3.22 11.08
C MET A 69 -12.97 4.67 11.28
N ASP A 70 -14.16 4.89 11.82
CA ASP A 70 -14.69 6.24 12.09
C ASP A 70 -13.78 7.09 13.01
N THR A 71 -13.03 6.43 13.89
CA THR A 71 -12.06 7.09 14.79
C THR A 71 -10.84 7.67 14.07
N GLY A 72 -10.69 7.50 12.75
CA GLY A 72 -9.49 7.86 12.00
C GLY A 72 -8.39 6.79 12.06
N GLY A 73 -8.74 5.59 12.54
CA GLY A 73 -7.89 4.41 12.53
C GLY A 73 -8.04 3.57 11.26
N ILE A 74 -7.23 2.52 11.17
CA ILE A 74 -7.36 1.48 10.15
C ILE A 74 -7.43 0.12 10.80
N GLN A 75 -8.18 -0.80 10.19
CA GLN A 75 -8.27 -2.19 10.59
C GLN A 75 -7.79 -3.07 9.44
N ARG A 76 -6.86 -3.99 9.74
CA ARG A 76 -6.45 -5.02 8.78
C ARG A 76 -7.52 -6.11 8.71
N VAL A 77 -7.98 -6.41 7.50
CA VAL A 77 -9.03 -7.40 7.23
C VAL A 77 -8.57 -8.56 6.35
N GLY A 78 -7.38 -8.44 5.76
CA GLY A 78 -6.85 -9.44 4.84
C GLY A 78 -5.32 -9.49 4.78
N ASN A 79 -4.83 -10.47 4.04
CA ASN A 79 -3.40 -10.69 3.74
C ASN A 79 -3.17 -10.58 2.23
N ILE A 80 -2.01 -10.05 1.83
CA ILE A 80 -1.63 -9.97 0.42
C ILE A 80 -1.29 -11.36 -0.13
N GLU A 81 -1.85 -11.69 -1.28
CA GLU A 81 -1.47 -12.88 -2.04
C GLU A 81 -0.21 -12.61 -2.87
N LYS A 82 0.67 -13.61 -2.92
CA LYS A 82 1.88 -13.55 -3.75
C LYS A 82 1.48 -13.71 -5.21
N LYS A 83 1.46 -12.61 -5.95
CA LYS A 83 1.30 -12.57 -7.40
C LYS A 83 2.49 -11.85 -8.03
N ASP A 84 2.70 -12.10 -9.32
CA ASP A 84 3.81 -11.51 -10.10
C ASP A 84 3.70 -9.99 -10.23
N LYS A 85 2.46 -9.47 -10.26
CA LYS A 85 2.17 -8.05 -10.17
C LYS A 85 1.60 -7.75 -8.78
N LEU A 86 2.11 -6.70 -8.15
CA LEU A 86 1.55 -6.12 -6.93
C LEU A 86 0.97 -4.76 -7.28
N GLU A 87 -0.35 -4.64 -7.15
CA GLU A 87 -1.08 -3.40 -7.38
C GLU A 87 -1.91 -3.10 -6.15
N GLY A 88 -1.66 -1.94 -5.52
CA GLY A 88 -2.36 -1.48 -4.35
C GLY A 88 -3.22 -0.27 -4.67
N ILE A 89 -4.48 -0.32 -4.25
CA ILE A 89 -5.47 0.72 -4.49
C ILE A 89 -6.03 1.14 -3.14
N VAL A 90 -6.08 2.45 -2.88
CA VAL A 90 -6.77 3.05 -1.74
C VAL A 90 -7.91 3.89 -2.28
N PHE A 91 -9.13 3.66 -1.82
CA PHE A 91 -10.31 4.36 -2.30
C PHE A 91 -11.35 4.55 -1.21
N TYR A 92 -12.36 5.37 -1.51
CA TYR A 92 -13.49 5.68 -0.65
C TYR A 92 -14.77 5.43 -1.43
N ASP A 93 -15.74 4.75 -0.82
CA ASP A 93 -16.94 4.26 -1.51
C ASP A 93 -18.22 5.07 -1.20
N THR A 94 -18.06 6.27 -0.63
CA THR A 94 -19.19 7.16 -0.33
C THR A 94 -19.52 8.05 -1.53
N GLU A 95 -20.81 8.24 -1.81
CA GLU A 95 -21.27 9.05 -2.97
C GLU A 95 -20.72 10.49 -2.97
N TYR A 96 -20.45 11.04 -1.80
CA TYR A 96 -19.93 12.39 -1.62
C TYR A 96 -18.40 12.46 -1.55
N CYS A 97 -17.67 11.33 -1.64
CA CYS A 97 -16.22 11.31 -1.48
C CYS A 97 -15.51 12.18 -2.51
N VAL A 98 -15.94 12.12 -3.77
CA VAL A 98 -15.39 12.92 -4.87
C VAL A 98 -15.57 14.41 -4.60
N LYS A 99 -16.76 14.82 -4.14
CA LYS A 99 -17.03 16.22 -3.82
C LYS A 99 -16.12 16.69 -2.68
N GLN A 100 -16.00 15.92 -1.60
CA GLN A 100 -15.12 16.25 -0.48
C GLN A 100 -13.64 16.26 -0.88
N HIS A 101 -13.25 15.48 -1.89
CA HIS A 101 -11.87 15.39 -2.35
C HIS A 101 -11.47 16.54 -3.28
N GLU A 102 -12.38 16.96 -4.16
CA GLU A 102 -12.11 17.92 -5.24
C GLU A 102 -12.56 19.36 -4.92
N ASP A 103 -13.62 19.53 -4.13
CA ASP A 103 -14.19 20.85 -3.85
C ASP A 103 -13.39 21.58 -2.75
N MET A 104 -12.40 22.37 -3.20
CA MET A 104 -11.55 23.19 -2.34
C MET A 104 -12.31 24.32 -1.61
N THR A 105 -13.58 24.57 -1.93
CA THR A 105 -14.39 25.59 -1.25
C THR A 105 -15.06 25.07 0.02
N LEU A 106 -15.04 23.75 0.24
CA LEU A 106 -15.58 23.14 1.44
C LEU A 106 -14.70 23.44 2.66
N ASN A 107 -15.30 24.02 3.68
CA ASN A 107 -14.67 24.17 4.98
C ASN A 107 -14.75 22.84 5.73
N HIS A 108 -13.59 22.28 6.06
CA HIS A 108 -13.47 21.13 6.93
C HIS A 108 -13.08 21.62 8.34
N PRO A 109 -14.04 21.73 9.28
CA PRO A 109 -13.79 22.35 10.58
C PRO A 109 -12.94 21.48 11.51
N THR A 110 -12.91 20.15 11.29
CA THR A 110 -12.07 19.25 12.07
C THR A 110 -10.59 19.45 11.75
N MET A 111 -9.77 19.70 12.78
CA MET A 111 -8.31 19.84 12.63
C MET A 111 -7.69 18.64 11.92
N GLY A 112 -6.84 18.93 10.92
CA GLY A 112 -6.13 17.92 10.13
C GLY A 112 -6.94 17.34 8.96
N THR A 113 -8.22 17.71 8.81
CA THR A 113 -9.03 17.29 7.67
C THR A 113 -8.97 18.32 6.54
N LYS A 114 -8.96 17.84 5.30
CA LYS A 114 -8.86 18.69 4.11
C LYS A 114 -9.36 17.97 2.85
N ALA A 115 -9.61 18.75 1.81
CA ALA A 115 -9.69 18.25 0.44
C ALA A 115 -8.35 17.60 0.03
N LYS A 116 -8.33 16.87 -1.10
CA LYS A 116 -7.14 16.17 -1.59
C LYS A 116 -6.53 15.13 -0.64
N TYR A 117 -7.29 14.63 0.33
CA TYR A 117 -6.87 13.64 1.33
C TYR A 117 -6.36 12.28 0.79
N LEU A 118 -6.56 11.94 -0.50
CA LEU A 118 -5.90 10.80 -1.18
C LEU A 118 -4.61 11.20 -1.89
N GLN A 119 -4.62 12.36 -2.54
CA GLN A 119 -3.55 12.83 -3.41
C GLN A 119 -2.38 13.36 -2.59
N ASP A 120 -2.66 14.18 -1.56
CA ASP A 120 -1.64 14.82 -0.75
C ASP A 120 -0.78 13.80 0.02
N PRO A 121 -1.35 12.82 0.76
CA PRO A 121 -0.54 11.81 1.43
C PRO A 121 0.29 10.99 0.46
N PHE A 122 -0.25 10.67 -0.72
CA PHE A 122 0.49 9.92 -1.73
C PHE A 122 1.68 10.72 -2.26
N GLN A 123 1.45 11.96 -2.69
CA GLN A 123 2.50 12.81 -3.25
C GLN A 123 3.61 13.12 -2.24
N GLN A 124 3.24 13.42 -0.99
CA GLN A 124 4.20 13.72 0.08
C GLN A 124 5.09 12.51 0.42
N ASN A 125 4.60 11.29 0.23
CA ASN A 125 5.29 10.07 0.64
C ASN A 125 5.82 9.23 -0.52
N GLN A 126 5.61 9.65 -1.77
CA GLN A 126 6.00 8.89 -2.96
C GLN A 126 7.48 8.48 -2.93
N GLN A 127 8.38 9.43 -2.64
CA GLN A 127 9.81 9.17 -2.57
C GLN A 127 10.16 8.21 -1.41
N LEU A 128 9.50 8.36 -0.26
CA LEU A 128 9.67 7.47 0.88
C LEU A 128 9.24 6.04 0.53
N TYR A 129 8.12 5.86 -0.16
CA TYR A 129 7.61 4.55 -0.56
C TYR A 129 8.52 3.87 -1.60
N LEU A 130 9.04 4.62 -2.57
CA LEU A 130 10.05 4.12 -3.51
C LEU A 130 11.32 3.68 -2.77
N GLN A 131 11.77 4.47 -1.79
CA GLN A 131 12.93 4.13 -0.98
C GLN A 131 12.69 2.86 -0.15
N LYS A 132 11.50 2.73 0.46
CA LYS A 132 11.10 1.51 1.20
C LYS A 132 11.15 0.27 0.31
N PHE A 133 10.63 0.33 -0.92
CA PHE A 133 10.73 -0.79 -1.87
C PHE A 133 12.17 -1.12 -2.22
N LYS A 134 13.00 -0.11 -2.49
CA LYS A 134 14.42 -0.30 -2.75
C LYS A 134 15.10 -1.02 -1.57
N ASP A 135 14.81 -0.59 -0.35
CA ASP A 135 15.35 -1.21 0.87
C ASP A 135 14.85 -2.65 1.04
N ALA A 136 13.60 -2.94 0.70
CA ALA A 136 13.06 -4.30 0.70
C ALA A 136 13.77 -5.23 -0.28
N VAL A 137 14.03 -4.75 -1.51
CA VAL A 137 14.81 -5.50 -2.50
C VAL A 137 16.23 -5.75 -1.97
N GLN A 138 16.88 -4.71 -1.42
CA GLN A 138 18.22 -4.86 -0.84
C GLN A 138 18.25 -5.89 0.29
N ARG A 139 17.27 -5.86 1.20
CA ARG A 139 17.13 -6.88 2.27
C ARG A 139 16.97 -8.28 1.70
N GLY A 140 16.14 -8.46 0.67
CA GLY A 140 15.94 -9.75 0.03
C GLY A 140 17.16 -10.30 -0.72
N THR A 141 18.03 -9.40 -1.20
CA THR A 141 19.29 -9.78 -1.89
C THR A 141 20.46 -10.04 -0.95
N ARG A 142 20.44 -9.48 0.27
CA ARG A 142 21.50 -9.69 1.26
C ARG A 142 21.38 -11.12 1.80
N ARG A 143 22.49 -11.86 1.72
CA ARG A 143 22.63 -13.22 2.23
C ARG A 143 22.96 -13.22 3.71
#